data_AF-X8CLT5-F1
#
_entry.id   AF-X8CLT5-F1
#
_cell.length_a   1.000
_cell.length_b   1.000
_cell.length_c   1.000
_cell.angle_alpha   90.00
_cell.angle_beta   90.00
_cell.angle_gamma   90.00
#
_symmetry.space_group_name_H-M   'P 1'
#
loop_
_entity.id
_entity.type
_entity.pdbx_description
1 polymer ?
#
loop_
_entity_poly.entity_id
_entity_poly.type
_entity_poly.pdbx_seq_one_letter_code
_entity_poly.pdbx_strand_id
1 'polypeptide(L)'
;MLDFAQLPPEINSALIYSGPGSGPLLVAAAAWGGLAAGLHSAASSYGSVIAGIEGGPWQGPAATSMLTAAMPQVAWLSATAGQAEQAANQAVAAAGAYEAAFAETVPPPVIAANRALLMELLATNFLGQNTPAIAATEAQYGEMWAQDAAAMYEYAGASAAASTLPAFEPAAPTTDPAGVAGQAAAVARAAGASGSDSAQGLDAVPQTLSALAGPTNTSPSPANPTLSFGGIGMNPEGDGIVVGARWGICWRA
;
A
#
# COMPACT_ATOMS: atom_id res chain seq x y z
N MET A 1 -5.90 -24.47 -6.31
CA MET A 1 -5.96 -23.65 -7.52
C MET A 1 -7.24 -24.03 -8.25
N LEU A 2 -8.07 -23.06 -8.59
CA LEU A 2 -9.31 -23.31 -9.35
C LEU A 2 -8.92 -23.64 -10.80
N ASP A 3 -9.58 -24.62 -11.39
CA ASP A 3 -9.30 -25.07 -12.75
C ASP A 3 -10.41 -24.60 -13.69
N PHE A 4 -10.19 -23.46 -14.37
CA PHE A 4 -11.21 -22.79 -15.18
C PHE A 4 -11.62 -23.59 -16.42
N ALA A 5 -10.77 -24.48 -16.92
CA ALA A 5 -11.11 -25.40 -18.00
C ALA A 5 -12.18 -26.43 -17.61
N GLN A 6 -12.40 -26.70 -16.32
CA GLN A 6 -13.48 -27.59 -15.88
C GLN A 6 -14.83 -26.89 -15.77
N LEU A 7 -14.86 -25.55 -15.82
CA LEU A 7 -16.09 -24.77 -15.75
C LEU A 7 -16.59 -24.48 -17.18
N PRO A 8 -17.88 -24.75 -17.48
CA PRO A 8 -18.44 -24.42 -18.78
C PRO A 8 -18.49 -22.90 -18.99
N PRO A 9 -18.55 -22.44 -20.25
CA PRO A 9 -18.51 -21.01 -20.58
C PRO A 9 -19.62 -20.21 -19.90
N GLU A 10 -20.83 -20.79 -19.67
CA GLU A 10 -21.90 -20.11 -18.93
C GLU A 10 -21.47 -19.67 -17.52
N ILE A 11 -20.60 -20.44 -16.87
CA ILE A 11 -20.12 -20.16 -15.52
C ILE A 11 -18.96 -19.16 -15.55
N ASN A 12 -17.94 -19.39 -16.38
CA ASN A 12 -16.80 -18.47 -16.49
C ASN A 12 -17.26 -17.07 -16.91
N SER A 13 -18.12 -16.99 -17.93
CA SER A 13 -18.76 -15.75 -18.36
C SER A 13 -19.60 -15.11 -17.26
N ALA A 14 -20.47 -15.86 -16.57
CA ALA A 14 -21.29 -15.27 -15.50
C ALA A 14 -20.44 -14.71 -14.35
N LEU A 15 -19.32 -15.34 -14.01
CA LEU A 15 -18.43 -14.89 -12.94
C LEU A 15 -17.78 -13.54 -13.26
N ILE A 16 -17.32 -13.31 -14.49
CA ILE A 16 -16.64 -12.04 -14.84
C ILE A 16 -17.61 -10.90 -15.14
N TYR A 17 -18.77 -11.21 -15.74
CA TYR A 17 -19.82 -10.23 -16.06
C TYR A 17 -20.69 -9.85 -14.86
N SER A 18 -20.56 -10.56 -13.74
CA SER A 18 -21.20 -10.19 -12.48
C SER A 18 -20.21 -9.47 -11.55
N GLY A 19 -20.68 -8.45 -10.86
CA GLY A 19 -19.88 -7.74 -9.85
C GLY A 19 -19.70 -6.25 -10.14
N PRO A 20 -18.87 -5.57 -9.31
CA PRO A 20 -18.74 -4.12 -9.32
C PRO A 20 -17.77 -3.56 -10.38
N GLY A 21 -17.13 -4.43 -11.18
CA GLY A 21 -16.12 -4.04 -12.17
C GLY A 21 -14.78 -3.61 -11.55
N SER A 22 -13.94 -2.96 -12.36
CA SER A 22 -12.60 -2.49 -11.96
C SER A 22 -12.60 -1.20 -11.12
N GLY A 23 -13.74 -0.50 -11.02
CA GLY A 23 -13.86 0.79 -10.35
C GLY A 23 -13.25 0.84 -8.93
N PRO A 24 -13.52 -0.12 -8.04
CA PRO A 24 -12.92 -0.16 -6.70
C PRO A 24 -11.38 -0.20 -6.71
N LEU A 25 -10.76 -0.90 -7.68
CA LEU A 25 -9.30 -0.96 -7.82
C LEU A 25 -8.72 0.39 -8.27
N LEU A 26 -9.41 1.10 -9.15
CA LEU A 26 -9.01 2.45 -9.57
C LEU A 26 -9.12 3.47 -8.43
N VAL A 27 -10.14 3.34 -7.56
CA VAL A 27 -10.24 4.14 -6.34
C VAL A 27 -9.08 3.82 -5.38
N ALA A 28 -8.71 2.55 -5.23
CA ALA A 28 -7.56 2.15 -4.43
C ALA A 28 -6.25 2.73 -4.98
N ALA A 29 -6.06 2.70 -6.31
CA ALA A 29 -4.91 3.30 -6.97
C ALA A 29 -4.81 4.81 -6.67
N ALA A 30 -5.92 5.54 -6.77
CA ALA A 30 -5.96 6.96 -6.43
C ALA A 30 -5.64 7.22 -4.95
N ALA A 31 -6.12 6.38 -4.04
CA ALA A 31 -5.83 6.49 -2.61
C ALA A 31 -4.33 6.28 -2.31
N TRP A 32 -3.72 5.25 -2.90
CA TRP A 32 -2.28 5.01 -2.79
C TRP A 32 -1.45 6.15 -3.39
N GLY A 33 -1.85 6.69 -4.54
CA GLY A 33 -1.21 7.87 -5.14
C GLY A 33 -1.32 9.12 -4.26
N GLY A 34 -2.47 9.34 -3.63
CA GLY A 34 -2.67 10.42 -2.65
C GLY A 34 -1.74 10.27 -1.43
N LEU A 35 -1.62 9.05 -0.89
CA LEU A 35 -0.69 8.76 0.20
C LEU A 35 0.76 9.03 -0.19
N ALA A 36 1.19 8.59 -1.38
CA ALA A 36 2.54 8.84 -1.89
C ALA A 36 2.86 10.35 -1.97
N ALA A 37 1.92 11.15 -2.51
CA ALA A 37 2.07 12.60 -2.57
C ALA A 37 2.15 13.22 -1.16
N GLY A 38 1.31 12.75 -0.24
CA GLY A 38 1.36 13.15 1.17
C GLY A 38 2.70 12.86 1.84
N LEU A 39 3.26 11.67 1.61
CA LEU A 39 4.55 11.24 2.14
C LEU A 39 5.72 12.08 1.60
N HIS A 40 5.74 12.35 0.29
CA HIS A 40 6.73 13.25 -0.32
C HIS A 40 6.64 14.68 0.23
N SER A 41 5.42 15.20 0.41
CA SER A 41 5.20 16.51 1.02
C SER A 41 5.68 16.53 2.47
N ALA A 42 5.43 15.48 3.24
CA ALA A 42 5.92 15.34 4.60
C ALA A 42 7.45 15.31 4.65
N ALA A 43 8.09 14.49 3.81
CA ALA A 43 9.56 14.44 3.71
C ALA A 43 10.17 15.81 3.41
N SER A 44 9.57 16.56 2.47
CA SER A 44 10.01 17.91 2.10
C SER A 44 9.85 18.92 3.24
N SER A 45 8.74 18.83 3.99
CA SER A 45 8.50 19.66 5.17
C SER A 45 9.52 19.38 6.28
N TYR A 46 9.79 18.10 6.57
CA TYR A 46 10.81 17.71 7.56
C TYR A 46 12.20 18.19 7.13
N GLY A 47 12.58 18.00 5.86
CA GLY A 47 13.84 18.50 5.32
C GLY A 47 13.99 20.02 5.47
N SER A 48 12.92 20.78 5.27
CA SER A 48 12.92 22.24 5.44
C SER A 48 13.15 22.65 6.91
N VAL A 49 12.55 21.93 7.86
CA VAL A 49 12.78 22.16 9.30
C VAL A 49 14.22 21.85 9.69
N ILE A 50 14.76 20.73 9.21
CA ILE A 50 16.16 20.32 9.43
C ILE A 50 17.13 21.40 8.92
N ALA A 51 16.93 21.89 7.69
CA ALA A 51 17.75 22.96 7.11
C ALA A 51 17.64 24.28 7.89
N GLY A 52 16.44 24.60 8.40
CA GLY A 52 16.21 25.78 9.24
C GLY A 52 16.94 25.72 10.59
N ILE A 53 17.03 24.53 11.20
CA ILE A 53 17.81 24.32 12.43
C ILE A 53 19.30 24.46 12.15
N GLU A 54 19.80 23.87 11.06
CA GLU A 54 21.21 23.92 10.67
C GLU A 54 21.68 25.37 10.42
N GLY A 55 20.85 26.20 9.79
CA GLY A 55 21.11 27.63 9.58
C GLY A 55 20.74 28.54 10.77
N GLY A 56 20.22 27.96 11.86
CA GLY A 56 19.64 28.70 12.99
C GLY A 56 20.64 29.09 14.08
N PRO A 57 20.19 29.84 15.10
CA PRO A 57 21.03 30.23 16.23
C PRO A 57 21.35 29.08 17.21
N TRP A 58 20.60 27.97 17.14
CA TRP A 58 20.84 26.79 17.98
C TRP A 58 21.88 25.88 17.33
N GLN A 59 23.14 26.06 17.73
CA GLN A 59 24.29 25.35 17.19
C GLN A 59 25.06 24.60 18.29
N GLY A 60 25.80 23.56 17.91
CA GLY A 60 26.65 22.78 18.80
C GLY A 60 26.28 21.30 18.86
N PRO A 61 26.96 20.50 19.70
CA PRO A 61 26.87 19.03 19.68
C PRO A 61 25.45 18.47 19.88
N ALA A 62 24.62 19.16 20.67
CA ALA A 62 23.22 18.77 20.88
C ALA A 62 22.35 18.96 19.63
N ALA A 63 22.53 20.07 18.91
CA ALA A 63 21.83 20.33 17.65
C ALA A 63 22.24 19.31 16.58
N THR A 64 23.54 19.03 16.45
CA THR A 64 24.06 18.01 15.52
C THR A 64 23.53 16.61 15.85
N SER A 65 23.45 16.24 17.14
CA SER A 65 22.86 14.97 17.57
C SER A 65 21.38 14.86 17.17
N MET A 66 20.59 15.92 17.40
CA MET A 66 19.17 15.93 16.98
C MET A 66 19.01 15.80 15.46
N LEU A 67 19.81 16.53 14.66
CA LEU A 67 19.72 16.46 13.20
C LEU A 67 20.05 15.06 12.69
N THR A 68 21.10 14.44 13.24
CA THR A 68 21.50 13.07 12.87
C THR A 68 20.40 12.06 13.19
N ALA A 69 19.71 12.24 14.32
CA ALA A 69 18.58 11.40 14.72
C ALA A 69 17.33 11.57 13.83
N ALA A 70 17.14 12.73 13.20
CA ALA A 70 15.98 13.02 12.37
C ALA A 70 16.12 12.57 10.89
N MET A 71 17.35 12.42 10.38
CA MET A 71 17.60 12.04 8.98
C MET A 71 16.96 10.68 8.57
N PRO A 72 17.00 9.62 9.39
CA PRO A 72 16.38 8.34 9.04
C PRO A 72 14.88 8.45 8.76
N GLN A 73 14.16 9.36 9.44
CA GLN A 73 12.74 9.58 9.22
C GLN A 73 12.46 10.14 7.82
N VAL A 74 13.26 11.10 7.34
CA VAL A 74 13.09 11.68 6.00
C VAL A 74 13.36 10.65 4.90
N ALA A 75 14.40 9.83 5.10
CA ALA A 75 14.71 8.73 4.20
C ALA A 75 13.58 7.69 4.16
N TRP A 76 13.05 7.32 5.34
CA TRP A 76 11.91 6.42 5.45
C TRP A 76 10.66 6.98 4.76
N LEU A 77 10.29 8.24 5.02
CA LEU A 77 9.13 8.88 4.37
C LEU A 77 9.23 8.83 2.84
N SER A 78 10.42 9.12 2.29
CA SER A 78 10.66 9.11 0.85
C SER A 78 10.61 7.69 0.25
N ALA A 79 11.21 6.71 0.94
CA ALA A 79 11.17 5.30 0.51
C ALA A 79 9.75 4.74 0.53
N THR A 80 9.02 4.98 1.61
CA THR A 80 7.61 4.60 1.79
C THR A 80 6.71 5.28 0.75
N ALA A 81 7.01 6.51 0.35
CA ALA A 81 6.30 7.18 -0.74
C ALA A 81 6.46 6.42 -2.07
N GLY A 82 7.69 6.02 -2.42
CA GLY A 82 7.95 5.20 -3.61
C GLY A 82 7.26 3.84 -3.56
N GLN A 83 7.18 3.20 -2.38
CA GLN A 83 6.41 1.97 -2.20
C GLN A 83 4.91 2.18 -2.40
N ALA A 84 4.35 3.30 -1.92
CA ALA A 84 2.96 3.65 -2.15
C ALA A 84 2.66 3.93 -3.64
N GLU A 85 3.58 4.53 -4.39
CA GLU A 85 3.46 4.69 -5.85
C GLU A 85 3.43 3.33 -6.57
N GLN A 86 4.29 2.40 -6.15
CA GLN A 86 4.27 1.04 -6.68
C GLN A 86 2.94 0.34 -6.40
N ALA A 87 2.39 0.48 -5.19
CA ALA A 87 1.08 -0.07 -4.84
C ALA A 87 -0.05 0.54 -5.69
N ALA A 88 0.01 1.84 -5.99
CA ALA A 88 -0.93 2.49 -6.89
C ALA A 88 -0.86 1.88 -8.31
N ASN A 89 0.35 1.70 -8.85
CA ASN A 89 0.57 1.10 -10.16
C ASN A 89 0.06 -0.35 -10.22
N GLN A 90 0.27 -1.12 -9.15
CA GLN A 90 -0.20 -2.50 -9.04
C GLN A 90 -1.74 -2.58 -9.00
N ALA A 91 -2.41 -1.64 -8.33
CA ALA A 91 -3.87 -1.55 -8.36
C ALA A 91 -4.40 -1.20 -9.77
N VAL A 92 -3.72 -0.32 -10.52
CA VAL A 92 -4.05 -0.05 -11.94
C VAL A 92 -3.82 -1.29 -12.81
N ALA A 93 -2.72 -2.01 -12.60
CA ALA A 93 -2.43 -3.24 -13.34
C ALA A 93 -3.50 -4.32 -13.08
N ALA A 94 -3.94 -4.49 -11.84
CA ALA A 94 -5.04 -5.39 -11.48
C ALA A 94 -6.36 -4.98 -12.16
N ALA A 95 -6.67 -3.69 -12.20
CA ALA A 95 -7.83 -3.16 -12.92
C ALA A 95 -7.73 -3.49 -14.42
N GLY A 96 -6.58 -3.26 -15.03
CA GLY A 96 -6.33 -3.60 -16.44
C GLY A 96 -6.47 -5.10 -16.74
N ALA A 97 -6.01 -5.97 -15.83
CA ALA A 97 -6.18 -7.41 -15.95
C ALA A 97 -7.66 -7.82 -15.97
N TYR A 98 -8.48 -7.22 -15.09
CA TYR A 98 -9.94 -7.45 -15.09
C TYR A 98 -10.58 -7.00 -16.40
N GLU A 99 -10.27 -5.79 -16.88
CA GLU A 99 -10.87 -5.26 -18.12
C GLU A 99 -10.46 -6.07 -19.34
N ALA A 100 -9.21 -6.55 -19.41
CA ALA A 100 -8.76 -7.44 -20.48
C ALA A 100 -9.54 -8.76 -20.46
N ALA A 101 -9.66 -9.39 -19.29
CA ALA A 101 -10.41 -10.63 -19.13
C ALA A 101 -11.89 -10.44 -19.47
N PHE A 102 -12.51 -9.35 -19.04
CA PHE A 102 -13.89 -9.01 -19.35
C PHE A 102 -14.10 -8.84 -20.87
N ALA A 103 -13.18 -8.17 -21.56
CA ALA A 103 -13.26 -7.95 -23.00
C ALA A 103 -13.05 -9.22 -23.83
N GLU A 104 -12.21 -10.16 -23.34
CA GLU A 104 -11.94 -11.43 -24.01
C GLU A 104 -13.02 -12.49 -23.74
N THR A 105 -13.62 -12.47 -22.55
CA THR A 105 -14.62 -13.47 -22.15
C THR A 105 -15.89 -13.34 -22.98
N VAL A 106 -16.42 -14.48 -23.43
CA VAL A 106 -17.59 -14.53 -24.31
C VAL A 106 -18.81 -13.91 -23.61
N PRO A 107 -19.59 -13.04 -24.27
CA PRO A 107 -20.79 -12.50 -23.65
C PRO A 107 -21.85 -13.61 -23.37
N PRO A 108 -22.47 -13.66 -22.19
CA PRO A 108 -23.48 -14.68 -21.85
C PRO A 108 -24.62 -14.85 -22.89
N PRO A 109 -25.14 -13.78 -23.54
CA PRO A 109 -26.16 -13.93 -24.57
C PRO A 109 -25.69 -14.71 -25.81
N VAL A 110 -24.39 -14.67 -26.14
CA VAL A 110 -23.81 -15.40 -27.29
C VAL A 110 -23.80 -16.89 -27.01
N ILE A 111 -23.42 -17.28 -25.79
CA ILE A 111 -23.45 -18.68 -25.34
C ILE A 111 -24.89 -19.20 -25.36
N ALA A 112 -25.83 -18.42 -24.80
CA ALA A 112 -27.25 -18.78 -24.80
C ALA A 112 -27.83 -18.95 -26.21
N ALA A 113 -27.43 -18.10 -27.17
CA ALA A 113 -27.87 -18.21 -28.55
C ALA A 113 -27.37 -19.51 -29.22
N ASN A 114 -26.11 -19.90 -28.98
CA ASN A 114 -25.57 -21.18 -29.46
C ASN A 114 -26.36 -22.37 -28.87
N ARG A 115 -26.66 -22.34 -27.56
CA ARG A 115 -27.46 -23.40 -26.91
C ARG A 115 -28.88 -23.48 -27.46
N ALA A 116 -29.51 -22.33 -27.73
CA ALA A 116 -30.85 -22.28 -28.33
C ALA A 116 -30.85 -22.84 -29.76
N LEU A 117 -29.86 -22.49 -30.57
CA LEU A 117 -29.70 -23.01 -31.93
C LEU A 117 -29.50 -24.54 -31.93
N LEU A 118 -28.68 -25.06 -31.00
CA LEU A 118 -28.50 -26.51 -30.87
C LEU A 118 -29.82 -27.23 -30.61
N MET A 119 -30.66 -26.69 -29.71
CA MET A 119 -31.98 -27.25 -29.42
C MET A 119 -32.91 -27.23 -30.64
N GLU A 120 -32.89 -26.16 -31.43
CA GLU A 120 -33.67 -26.06 -32.68
C GLU A 120 -33.21 -27.07 -33.73
N LEU A 121 -31.90 -27.17 -33.95
CA LEU A 121 -31.31 -28.10 -34.91
C LEU A 121 -31.62 -29.55 -34.55
N LEU A 122 -31.54 -29.91 -33.27
CA LEU A 122 -31.92 -31.23 -32.75
C LEU A 122 -33.41 -31.51 -32.96
N ALA A 123 -34.28 -30.55 -32.61
CA ALA A 123 -35.73 -30.69 -32.76
C ALA A 123 -36.18 -30.87 -34.22
N THR A 124 -35.40 -30.36 -35.18
CA THR A 124 -35.69 -30.44 -36.61
C THR A 124 -34.92 -31.53 -37.36
N ASN A 125 -34.07 -32.33 -36.68
CA ASN A 125 -33.20 -33.33 -37.31
C ASN A 125 -33.88 -34.67 -37.66
N PHE A 126 -35.15 -34.66 -38.09
CA PHE A 126 -35.93 -35.89 -38.35
C PHE A 126 -35.30 -36.81 -39.41
N LEU A 127 -34.63 -36.22 -40.40
CA LEU A 127 -34.00 -36.93 -41.53
C LEU A 127 -32.47 -37.00 -41.40
N GLY A 128 -31.89 -36.58 -40.27
CA GLY A 128 -30.43 -36.57 -40.07
C GLY A 128 -29.68 -35.49 -40.86
N GLN A 129 -30.36 -34.64 -41.64
CA GLN A 129 -29.73 -33.63 -42.50
C GLN A 129 -29.02 -32.52 -41.71
N ASN A 130 -29.47 -32.22 -40.49
CA ASN A 130 -28.88 -31.18 -39.65
C ASN A 130 -27.65 -31.66 -38.88
N THR A 131 -27.25 -32.94 -38.99
CA THR A 131 -26.12 -33.49 -38.25
C THR A 131 -24.81 -32.69 -38.43
N PRO A 132 -24.43 -32.23 -39.63
CA PRO A 132 -23.25 -31.36 -39.79
C PRO A 132 -23.38 -30.00 -39.08
N ALA A 133 -24.58 -29.41 -39.08
CA ALA A 133 -24.83 -28.13 -38.41
C ALA A 133 -24.83 -28.26 -36.88
N ILE A 134 -25.33 -29.39 -36.35
CA ILE A 134 -25.24 -29.74 -34.93
C ILE A 134 -23.76 -29.83 -34.52
N ALA A 135 -22.96 -30.60 -35.27
CA ALA A 135 -21.53 -30.75 -34.99
C ALA A 135 -20.79 -29.40 -35.03
N ALA A 136 -21.11 -28.53 -35.99
CA ALA A 136 -20.55 -27.18 -36.07
C ALA A 136 -20.97 -26.32 -34.86
N THR A 137 -22.22 -26.42 -34.41
CA THR A 137 -22.73 -25.67 -33.24
C THR A 137 -22.06 -26.14 -31.95
N GLU A 138 -21.87 -27.45 -31.78
CA GLU A 138 -21.14 -28.01 -30.64
C GLU A 138 -19.65 -27.64 -30.67
N ALA A 139 -19.03 -27.59 -31.85
CA ALA A 139 -17.65 -27.13 -32.00
C ALA A 139 -17.49 -25.65 -31.60
N GLN A 140 -18.40 -24.77 -32.04
CA GLN A 140 -18.42 -23.36 -31.62
C GLN A 140 -18.59 -23.22 -30.10
N TYR A 141 -19.39 -24.09 -29.47
CA TYR A 141 -19.51 -24.13 -28.02
C TYR A 141 -18.19 -24.53 -27.35
N GLY A 142 -17.48 -25.52 -27.90
CA GLY A 142 -16.13 -25.90 -27.46
C GLY A 142 -15.11 -24.77 -27.60
N GLU A 143 -15.19 -23.96 -28.66
CA GLU A 143 -14.36 -22.77 -28.87
C GLU A 143 -14.63 -21.71 -27.79
N MET A 144 -15.91 -21.40 -27.51
CA MET A 144 -16.29 -20.48 -26.44
C MET A 144 -15.79 -20.95 -25.07
N TRP A 145 -15.87 -22.26 -24.80
CA TRP A 145 -15.33 -22.84 -23.56
C TRP A 145 -13.82 -22.61 -23.47
N ALA A 146 -13.07 -22.95 -24.51
CA ALA A 146 -11.62 -22.78 -24.53
C ALA A 146 -11.20 -21.31 -24.37
N GLN A 147 -11.91 -20.38 -25.02
CA GLN A 147 -11.66 -18.95 -24.93
C GLN A 147 -11.90 -18.41 -23.51
N ASP A 148 -13.04 -18.74 -22.90
CA ASP A 148 -13.35 -18.33 -21.53
C ASP A 148 -12.33 -18.88 -20.51
N ALA A 149 -11.90 -20.13 -20.69
CA ALA A 149 -10.88 -20.72 -19.84
C ALA A 149 -9.53 -19.99 -20.00
N ALA A 150 -9.12 -19.69 -21.24
CA ALA A 150 -7.89 -18.94 -21.52
C ALA A 150 -7.92 -17.55 -20.87
N ALA A 151 -8.99 -16.80 -21.07
CA ALA A 151 -9.18 -15.47 -20.48
C ALA A 151 -9.05 -15.50 -18.95
N MET A 152 -9.62 -16.51 -18.28
CA MET A 152 -9.53 -16.64 -16.83
C MET A 152 -8.14 -17.07 -16.33
N TYR A 153 -7.39 -17.89 -17.08
CA TYR A 153 -5.99 -18.20 -16.71
C TYR A 153 -5.07 -17.00 -16.89
N GLU A 154 -5.23 -16.23 -17.97
CA GLU A 154 -4.49 -14.99 -18.19
C GLU A 154 -4.81 -13.98 -17.10
N TYR A 155 -6.09 -13.82 -16.77
CA TYR A 155 -6.53 -12.99 -15.64
C TYR A 155 -5.89 -13.42 -14.32
N ALA A 156 -5.88 -14.73 -14.02
CA ALA A 156 -5.27 -15.24 -12.79
C ALA A 156 -3.75 -14.97 -12.74
N GLY A 157 -3.04 -15.16 -13.86
CA GLY A 157 -1.61 -14.87 -13.96
C GLY A 157 -1.31 -13.39 -13.79
N ALA A 158 -2.01 -12.53 -14.52
CA ALA A 158 -1.86 -11.08 -14.45
C ALA A 158 -2.24 -10.54 -13.05
N SER A 159 -3.31 -11.06 -12.45
CA SER A 159 -3.73 -10.71 -11.09
C SER A 159 -2.69 -11.13 -10.05
N ALA A 160 -2.07 -12.32 -10.20
CA ALA A 160 -1.00 -12.77 -9.31
C ALA A 160 0.24 -11.86 -9.39
N ALA A 161 0.62 -11.44 -10.60
CA ALA A 161 1.72 -10.49 -10.80
C ALA A 161 1.39 -9.11 -10.22
N ALA A 162 0.20 -8.58 -10.49
CA ALA A 162 -0.29 -7.34 -9.90
C ALA A 162 -0.43 -7.43 -8.37
N SER A 163 -0.51 -8.65 -7.83
CA SER A 163 -0.63 -8.87 -6.40
C SER A 163 0.68 -8.80 -5.62
N THR A 164 1.81 -8.63 -6.30
CA THR A 164 3.11 -8.53 -5.65
C THR A 164 3.35 -7.09 -5.19
N LEU A 165 3.23 -6.83 -3.89
CA LEU A 165 3.43 -5.50 -3.30
C LEU A 165 4.74 -5.43 -2.51
N PRO A 166 5.40 -4.24 -2.45
CA PRO A 166 6.54 -4.04 -1.57
C PRO A 166 6.14 -4.18 -0.10
N ALA A 167 7.04 -4.73 0.72
CA ALA A 167 6.86 -4.75 2.16
C ALA A 167 7.06 -3.33 2.73
N PHE A 168 6.09 -2.89 3.53
CA PHE A 168 6.18 -1.63 4.27
C PHE A 168 6.81 -1.90 5.63
N GLU A 169 8.01 -1.36 5.83
CA GLU A 169 8.72 -1.45 7.10
C GLU A 169 8.40 -0.24 7.97
N PRO A 170 8.26 -0.40 9.30
CA PRO A 170 8.12 0.74 10.21
C PRO A 170 9.34 1.66 10.19
N ALA A 171 9.13 2.93 10.55
CA ALA A 171 10.25 3.85 10.70
C ALA A 171 11.17 3.42 11.86
N ALA A 172 12.48 3.63 11.68
CA ALA A 172 13.42 3.41 12.77
C ALA A 172 13.18 4.45 13.90
N PRO A 173 13.22 4.05 15.18
CA PRO A 173 13.06 4.99 16.28
C PRO A 173 14.12 6.10 16.21
N THR A 174 13.69 7.36 16.25
CA THR A 174 14.59 8.52 16.22
C THR A 174 15.19 8.84 17.59
N THR A 175 14.73 8.18 18.66
CA THR A 175 15.19 8.43 20.04
C THR A 175 15.69 7.16 20.68
N ASP A 176 16.87 7.22 21.28
CA ASP A 176 17.40 6.16 22.13
C ASP A 176 16.88 6.34 23.58
N PRO A 177 16.09 5.39 24.13
CA PRO A 177 15.64 5.45 25.51
C PRO A 177 16.81 5.48 26.53
N ALA A 178 17.97 4.93 26.18
CA ALA A 178 19.17 4.99 27.01
C ALA A 178 19.86 6.37 26.97
N GLY A 179 19.46 7.26 26.06
CA GLY A 179 20.00 8.62 25.93
C GLY A 179 19.88 9.44 27.21
N VAL A 180 18.81 9.25 27.98
CA VAL A 180 18.60 9.93 29.28
C VAL A 180 19.66 9.48 30.31
N ALA A 181 19.98 8.19 30.34
CA ALA A 181 21.04 7.67 31.21
C ALA A 181 22.43 8.14 30.75
N GLY A 182 22.67 8.19 29.43
CA GLY A 182 23.88 8.76 28.85
C GLY A 182 24.07 10.24 29.20
N GLN A 183 22.99 11.02 29.19
CA GLN A 183 22.99 12.43 29.60
C GLN A 183 23.31 12.58 31.09
N ALA A 184 22.68 11.79 31.96
CA ALA A 184 23.00 11.78 33.39
C ALA A 184 24.49 11.45 33.66
N ALA A 185 25.05 10.48 32.93
CA ALA A 185 26.46 10.11 33.02
C ALA A 185 27.41 11.19 32.46
N ALA A 186 26.99 11.96 31.46
CA ALA A 186 27.75 13.09 30.94
C ALA A 186 27.81 14.25 31.95
N VAL A 187 26.67 14.56 32.60
CA VAL A 187 26.58 15.56 33.67
C VAL A 187 27.48 15.18 34.85
N ALA A 188 27.42 13.92 35.29
CA ALA A 188 28.25 13.42 36.40
C ALA A 188 29.75 13.55 36.11
N ARG A 189 30.18 13.29 34.86
CA ARG A 189 31.57 13.48 34.43
C ARG A 189 31.99 14.95 34.38
N ALA A 190 31.11 15.84 33.94
CA ALA A 190 31.38 17.28 33.93
C ALA A 190 31.52 17.87 35.35
N ALA A 191 30.69 17.41 36.29
CA ALA A 191 30.80 17.75 37.70
C ALA A 191 32.12 17.26 38.32
N GLY A 192 32.56 16.04 37.97
CA GLY A 192 33.83 15.48 38.45
C GLY A 192 35.09 16.10 37.83
N ALA A 193 34.99 16.72 36.65
CA ALA A 193 36.11 17.42 35.98
C ALA A 193 36.31 18.86 36.47
N SER A 194 35.31 19.44 37.15
CA SER A 194 35.37 20.79 37.72
C SER A 194 35.97 20.72 39.13
N GLY A 195 37.23 21.13 39.28
CA GLY A 195 37.93 21.17 40.57
C GLY A 195 37.14 21.92 41.66
N SER A 196 37.36 21.49 42.90
CA SER A 196 36.61 21.69 44.15
C SER A 196 36.17 23.10 44.60
N ASP A 197 36.28 24.18 43.81
CA ASP A 197 36.04 25.56 44.30
C ASP A 197 34.76 26.24 43.78
N SER A 198 33.88 25.55 43.05
CA SER A 198 32.60 26.11 42.56
C SER A 198 31.36 25.29 42.96
N ALA A 199 31.53 24.32 43.86
CA ALA A 199 30.59 23.22 44.10
C ALA A 199 29.22 23.62 44.69
N GLN A 200 29.06 24.82 45.24
CA GLN A 200 27.79 25.21 45.90
C GLN A 200 26.75 25.81 44.94
N GLY A 201 27.13 26.22 43.73
CA GLY A 201 26.21 26.85 42.76
C GLY A 201 25.78 25.95 41.61
N LEU A 202 26.51 24.86 41.34
CA LEU A 202 26.32 24.04 40.14
C LEU A 202 25.46 22.79 40.36
N ASP A 203 25.24 22.34 41.61
CA ASP A 203 24.39 21.17 41.90
C ASP A 203 22.90 21.40 41.56
N ALA A 204 22.46 22.66 41.58
CA ALA A 204 21.11 23.04 41.21
C ALA A 204 20.90 23.12 39.68
N VAL A 205 21.97 23.25 38.89
CA VAL A 205 21.88 23.44 37.43
C VAL A 205 21.42 22.16 36.72
N PRO A 206 21.91 20.95 37.06
CA PRO A 206 21.39 19.69 36.53
C PRO A 206 19.93 19.42 36.91
N GLN A 207 19.54 19.72 38.15
CA GLN A 207 18.16 19.51 38.61
C GLN A 207 17.19 20.49 37.96
N THR A 208 17.61 21.73 37.76
CA THR A 208 16.82 22.75 37.05
C THR A 208 16.79 22.50 35.54
N LEU A 209 17.87 22.01 34.91
CA LEU A 209 17.84 21.56 33.51
C LEU A 209 16.99 20.29 33.33
N SER A 210 17.04 19.33 34.25
CA SER A 210 16.15 18.15 34.23
C SER A 210 14.69 18.51 34.49
N ALA A 211 14.43 19.53 35.32
CA ALA A 211 13.08 20.06 35.52
C ALA A 211 12.58 20.85 34.31
N LEU A 212 13.47 21.56 33.60
CA LEU A 212 13.16 22.27 32.36
C LEU A 212 13.04 21.33 31.15
N ALA A 213 13.75 20.19 31.17
CA ALA A 213 13.61 19.07 30.24
C ALA A 213 12.45 18.13 30.61
N GLY A 214 11.74 18.39 31.72
CA GLY A 214 10.48 17.75 32.09
C GLY A 214 9.38 18.01 31.05
N PRO A 215 8.19 17.40 31.19
CA PRO A 215 7.27 16.98 30.12
C PRO A 215 6.70 18.08 29.20
N THR A 216 7.08 19.33 29.41
CA THR A 216 6.72 20.51 28.61
C THR A 216 7.68 20.82 27.46
N ASN A 217 8.73 20.03 27.24
CA ASN A 217 9.25 19.86 25.88
C ASN A 217 8.22 19.04 25.08
N THR A 218 7.04 19.63 24.86
CA THR A 218 6.36 19.38 23.60
C THR A 218 7.39 19.81 22.57
N SER A 219 8.10 18.82 22.01
CA SER A 219 8.70 18.99 20.69
C SER A 219 7.70 19.81 19.88
N PRO A 220 8.12 20.74 19.02
CA PRO A 220 7.29 21.02 17.86
C PRO A 220 7.14 19.66 17.19
N SER A 221 6.10 18.90 17.57
CA SER A 221 5.62 17.79 16.79
C SER A 221 5.38 18.47 15.47
N PRO A 222 6.19 18.19 14.44
CA PRO A 222 5.82 18.62 13.10
C PRO A 222 4.45 18.01 12.96
N ALA A 223 3.40 18.85 12.93
CA ALA A 223 2.02 18.42 13.09
C ALA A 223 1.87 17.12 12.32
N ASN A 224 1.77 15.99 13.04
CA ASN A 224 2.02 14.71 12.41
C ASN A 224 1.02 14.62 11.26
N PRO A 225 1.46 14.62 9.99
CA PRO A 225 0.55 14.95 8.92
C PRO A 225 -0.48 13.83 8.94
N THR A 226 -1.72 14.17 9.27
CA THR A 226 -2.84 13.24 9.25
C THR A 226 -3.18 12.97 7.78
N LEU A 227 -2.29 12.22 7.13
CA LEU A 227 -2.43 11.75 5.77
C LEU A 227 -3.45 10.63 5.82
N SER A 228 -4.68 10.90 5.38
CA SER A 228 -5.70 9.88 5.22
C SER A 228 -6.36 10.04 3.86
N PHE A 229 -6.09 9.10 2.97
CA PHE A 229 -6.61 9.09 1.60
C PHE A 229 -7.40 7.82 1.39
N GLY A 230 -8.70 7.96 1.18
CA GLY A 230 -9.58 6.83 0.90
C GLY A 230 -9.60 5.75 1.99
N GLY A 231 -9.15 6.02 3.22
CA GLY A 231 -9.05 5.03 4.30
C GLY A 231 -7.67 4.39 4.46
N ILE A 232 -6.66 4.76 3.66
CA ILE A 232 -5.25 4.44 3.92
C ILE A 232 -4.60 5.69 4.52
N GLY A 233 -3.86 5.55 5.62
CA GLY A 233 -3.21 6.70 6.24
C GLY A 233 -2.07 6.35 7.18
N MET A 234 -1.40 7.37 7.72
CA MET A 234 -0.42 7.15 8.78
C MET A 234 -1.10 6.86 10.13
N ASN A 235 -0.42 6.09 10.99
CA ASN A 235 -0.79 6.02 12.39
C ASN A 235 -0.54 7.38 13.09
N PRO A 236 -1.13 7.61 14.27
CA PRO A 236 -0.94 8.86 15.02
C PRO A 236 0.51 9.15 15.41
N GLU A 237 1.36 8.12 15.42
CA GLU A 237 2.79 8.17 15.75
C GLU A 237 3.66 8.53 14.53
N GLY A 238 3.15 8.38 13.30
CA GLY A 238 3.82 8.79 12.06
C GLY A 238 4.96 7.86 11.62
N ASP A 239 5.05 6.68 12.22
CA ASP A 239 6.07 5.65 12.00
C ASP A 239 5.51 4.41 11.27
N GLY A 240 4.22 4.40 10.92
CA GLY A 240 3.59 3.30 10.21
C GLY A 240 2.35 3.68 9.38
N ILE A 241 2.01 2.81 8.42
CA ILE A 241 0.78 2.91 7.60
C ILE A 241 -0.33 2.07 8.25
N VAL A 242 -1.54 2.63 8.29
CA VAL A 242 -2.77 1.99 8.73
C VAL A 242 -3.75 1.93 7.56
N VAL A 243 -4.34 0.76 7.36
CA VAL A 243 -5.40 0.54 6.37
C VAL A 243 -6.72 0.38 7.12
N GLY A 244 -7.66 1.30 6.86
CA GLY A 244 -9.00 1.29 7.44
C GLY A 244 -9.82 0.10 6.93
N ALA A 245 -10.73 -0.39 7.78
CA ALA A 245 -11.53 -1.61 7.58
C ALA A 245 -12.38 -1.68 6.29
N ARG A 246 -12.48 -0.58 5.52
CA ARG A 246 -13.19 -0.53 4.23
C ARG A 246 -12.47 -1.26 3.09
N TRP A 247 -11.16 -1.54 3.22
CA TRP A 247 -10.37 -2.27 2.22
C TRP A 247 -10.09 -3.72 2.60
N GLY A 248 -10.96 -4.33 3.40
CA GLY A 248 -10.94 -5.77 3.75
C GLY A 248 -11.20 -6.69 2.55
N ILE A 249 -10.58 -6.44 1.41
CA ILE A 249 -10.38 -7.41 0.35
C ILE A 249 -9.10 -8.13 0.75
N CYS A 250 -9.24 -9.41 1.07
CA CYS A 250 -8.18 -10.32 1.50
C CYS A 250 -6.98 -10.29 0.54
N TRP A 251 -6.03 -9.39 0.81
CA TRP A 251 -4.63 -9.53 0.43
C TRP A 251 -4.01 -10.53 1.40
N ARG A 252 -4.34 -11.81 1.23
CA ARG A 252 -3.65 -12.90 1.91
C ARG A 252 -2.54 -13.34 0.98
N ALA A 253 -1.30 -13.07 1.39
CA ALA A 253 -0.12 -13.78 0.90
C ALA A 253 -0.28 -15.30 1.08
#